data_AF-A0A7W0X9C7-F1
#
_entry.id   AF-A0A7W0X9C7-F1
#
_cell.length_a   1.000
_cell.length_b   1.000
_cell.length_c   1.000
_cell.angle_alpha   90.00
_cell.angle_beta   90.00
_cell.angle_gamma   90.00
#
_symmetry.space_group_name_H-M   'P 1'
#
loop_
_entity.id
_entity.type
_entity.pdbx_description
1 polymer ?
#
loop_
_entity_poly.entity_id
_entity_poly.type
_entity_poly.pdbx_seq_one_letter_code
_entity_poly.pdbx_strand_id
1 'polypeptide(L)'
;MSQAPFTDAQVERAIAALTEPGRFEEAEARVAGMAPALQRILGEALQSGGWFDEAHDSQIRKAASVEDDAERLTAVRTLLAEETRVGMLVGVAVGWELARELGPPEEGDGPREGESTGGAQ
;
A
#
# COMPACT_ATOMS: atom_id res chain seq x y z
N MET A 1 -5.24 -22.38 9.14
CA MET A 1 -4.03 -22.60 9.97
C MET A 1 -3.45 -21.23 10.28
N SER A 2 -3.30 -20.85 11.56
CA SER A 2 -2.66 -19.57 11.91
C SER A 2 -1.17 -19.65 11.59
N GLN A 3 -0.71 -18.91 10.57
CA GLN A 3 0.72 -18.61 10.46
C GLN A 3 1.12 -17.82 11.71
N ALA A 4 2.23 -18.21 12.34
CA ALA A 4 2.81 -17.44 13.45
C ALA A 4 3.18 -16.02 12.93
N PRO A 5 3.03 -14.97 13.76
CA PRO A 5 3.41 -13.63 13.36
C PRO A 5 4.91 -13.56 13.02
N PHE A 6 5.27 -12.80 11.99
CA PHE A 6 6.66 -12.53 11.64
C PHE A 6 7.40 -11.81 12.78
N THR A 7 8.68 -12.10 12.97
CA THR A 7 9.53 -11.40 13.93
C THR A 7 10.02 -10.06 13.36
N ASP A 8 10.34 -9.10 14.23
CA ASP A 8 10.88 -7.79 13.82
C ASP A 8 12.12 -7.94 12.92
N ALA A 9 13.01 -8.87 13.23
CA ALA A 9 14.20 -9.16 12.41
C ALA A 9 13.87 -9.78 11.03
N GLN A 10 12.71 -10.42 10.86
CA GLN A 10 12.23 -10.85 9.55
C GLN A 10 11.68 -9.66 8.77
N VAL A 11 10.95 -8.77 9.43
CA VAL A 11 10.41 -7.53 8.85
C VAL A 11 11.54 -6.61 8.39
N GLU A 12 12.54 -6.35 9.23
CA GLU A 12 13.71 -5.53 8.89
C GLU A 12 14.47 -6.06 7.68
N ARG A 13 14.69 -7.38 7.61
CA ARG A 13 15.34 -8.01 6.45
C ARG A 13 14.51 -7.85 5.17
N ALA A 14 13.19 -7.98 5.27
CA ALA A 14 12.30 -7.76 4.13
C ALA A 14 12.36 -6.29 3.66
N ILE A 15 12.36 -5.33 4.60
CA ILE A 15 12.52 -3.91 4.29
C ILE A 15 13.85 -3.65 3.59
N ALA A 16 14.95 -4.19 4.12
CA ALA A 16 16.27 -4.04 3.49
C ALA A 16 16.28 -4.60 2.06
N ALA A 17 15.65 -5.76 1.83
CA ALA A 17 15.52 -6.35 0.50
C ALA A 17 14.71 -5.47 -0.47
N LEU A 18 13.70 -4.73 0.00
CA LEU A 18 12.92 -3.80 -0.82
C LEU A 18 13.71 -2.57 -1.26
N THR A 19 14.80 -2.23 -0.57
CA THR A 19 15.69 -1.11 -0.94
C THR A 19 16.69 -1.46 -2.04
N GLU A 20 16.76 -2.72 -2.46
CA GLU A 20 17.60 -3.15 -3.58
C GLU A 20 17.10 -2.52 -4.91
N PRO A 21 18.00 -1.95 -5.74
CA PRO A 21 17.61 -1.37 -7.03
C PRO A 21 16.84 -2.38 -7.89
N GLY A 22 15.74 -1.93 -8.50
CA GLY A 22 14.93 -2.74 -9.42
C GLY A 22 13.92 -3.71 -8.75
N ARG A 23 14.05 -4.02 -7.46
CA ARG A 23 13.09 -4.91 -6.77
C ARG A 23 11.69 -4.32 -6.66
N PHE A 24 11.62 -3.00 -6.55
CA PHE A 24 10.35 -2.29 -6.42
C PHE A 24 9.68 -2.03 -7.77
N GLU A 25 10.44 -1.96 -8.86
CA GLU A 25 9.94 -1.55 -10.19
C GLU A 25 8.89 -2.53 -10.75
N GLU A 26 9.12 -3.84 -10.62
CA GLU A 26 8.13 -4.84 -11.07
C GLU A 26 6.87 -4.84 -10.21
N ALA A 27 6.99 -4.52 -8.91
CA ALA A 27 5.84 -4.41 -8.03
C ALA A 27 5.04 -3.15 -8.36
N GLU A 28 5.71 -2.02 -8.60
CA GLU A 28 5.10 -0.76 -9.05
C GLU A 28 4.34 -0.95 -10.36
N ALA A 29 4.92 -1.62 -11.36
CA ALA A 29 4.27 -1.86 -12.65
C ALA A 29 2.98 -2.68 -12.52
N ARG A 30 2.98 -3.71 -11.65
CA ARG A 30 1.79 -4.52 -11.36
C ARG A 30 0.72 -3.72 -10.62
N VAL A 31 1.14 -2.96 -9.60
CA VAL A 31 0.24 -2.10 -8.82
C VAL A 31 -0.35 -0.99 -9.68
N ALA A 32 0.40 -0.41 -10.62
CA ALA A 32 -0.08 0.62 -11.53
C ALA A 32 -1.26 0.14 -12.39
N GLY A 33 -1.25 -1.13 -12.83
CA GLY A 33 -2.39 -1.74 -13.53
C GLY A 33 -3.64 -1.90 -12.67
N MET A 34 -3.48 -1.98 -11.35
CA MET A 34 -4.56 -2.14 -10.36
C MET A 34 -4.93 -0.83 -9.66
N ALA A 35 -4.22 0.27 -9.96
CA ALA A 35 -4.33 1.54 -9.25
C ALA A 35 -5.77 2.08 -9.16
N PRO A 36 -6.62 2.03 -10.20
CA PRO A 36 -8.00 2.51 -10.09
C PRO A 36 -8.85 1.73 -9.08
N ALA A 37 -8.62 0.42 -8.93
CA ALA A 37 -9.33 -0.39 -7.94
C ALA A 37 -8.82 -0.10 -6.52
N LEU A 38 -7.50 0.00 -6.36
CA LEU A 38 -6.87 0.33 -5.07
C LEU A 38 -7.23 1.74 -4.59
N GLN A 39 -7.34 2.72 -5.49
CA GLN A 39 -7.76 4.08 -5.16
C GLN A 39 -9.17 4.14 -4.57
N ARG A 40 -10.10 3.30 -5.04
CA ARG A 40 -11.45 3.23 -4.47
C ARG A 40 -11.42 2.74 -3.02
N ILE A 41 -10.72 1.64 -2.77
CA ILE A 41 -10.57 1.07 -1.43
C ILE A 41 -9.85 2.05 -0.49
N LEU A 42 -8.77 2.66 -0.98
CA LEU A 42 -8.02 3.65 -0.21
C LEU A 42 -8.89 4.86 0.14
N GLY A 43 -9.68 5.37 -0.81
CA GLY A 43 -10.63 6.46 -0.59
C GLY A 43 -11.67 6.11 0.49
N GLU A 44 -12.23 4.92 0.44
CA GLU A 44 -13.19 4.44 1.45
C GLU A 44 -12.55 4.26 2.84
N ALA A 45 -11.33 3.71 2.91
CA ALA A 45 -10.59 3.56 4.17
C ALA A 45 -10.24 4.93 4.79
N LEU A 46 -9.85 5.88 3.96
CA LEU A 46 -9.52 7.24 4.36
C LEU A 46 -10.74 8.05 4.84
N GLN A 47 -11.89 7.86 4.20
CA GLN A 47 -13.15 8.47 4.61
C GLN A 47 -13.70 7.83 5.89
N SER A 48 -13.73 6.50 5.98
CA SER A 48 -14.27 5.77 7.13
C SER A 48 -13.42 5.89 8.40
N GLY A 49 -12.10 6.10 8.25
CA GLY A 49 -11.19 6.37 9.37
C GLY A 49 -11.28 7.81 9.91
N GLY A 50 -12.08 8.70 9.32
CA GLY A 50 -12.16 10.11 9.70
C GLY A 50 -10.89 10.93 9.41
N TRP A 51 -10.00 10.41 8.57
CA TRP A 51 -8.70 11.03 8.27
C TRP A 51 -8.79 12.22 7.30
N PHE A 52 -9.82 12.26 6.47
CA PHE A 52 -10.13 13.37 5.56
C PHE A 52 -11.50 14.00 5.87
N ASP A 53 -11.86 14.04 7.15
CA ASP A 53 -13.12 14.62 7.62
C ASP A 53 -12.95 16.12 8.00
N GLU A 54 -13.96 16.75 8.61
CA GLU A 54 -13.97 18.16 9.02
C GLU A 54 -12.72 18.62 9.79
N ALA A 55 -12.06 17.71 10.52
CA ALA A 55 -10.80 17.98 11.21
C ALA A 55 -9.65 18.31 10.24
N HIS A 56 -9.58 17.63 9.09
CA HIS A 56 -8.59 17.88 8.05
C HIS A 56 -8.80 19.23 7.37
N ASP A 57 -10.05 19.53 6.99
CA ASP A 57 -10.42 20.83 6.40
C ASP A 57 -10.14 22.00 7.36
N SER A 58 -10.26 21.76 8.67
CA SER A 58 -9.89 22.74 9.71
C SER A 58 -8.37 22.98 9.74
N GLN A 59 -7.55 21.94 9.61
CA GLN A 59 -6.08 22.08 9.54
C GLN A 59 -5.63 22.80 8.27
N ILE A 60 -6.23 22.49 7.11
CA ILE A 60 -5.96 23.20 5.85
C ILE A 60 -6.29 24.69 6.02
N ARG A 61 -7.49 25.01 6.51
CA ARG A 61 -7.90 26.41 6.74
C ARG A 61 -6.98 27.12 7.71
N LYS A 62 -6.59 26.46 8.80
CA LYS A 62 -5.65 27.00 9.79
C LYS A 62 -4.31 27.34 9.13
N ALA A 63 -3.73 26.41 8.37
CA ALA A 63 -2.48 26.64 7.64
C ALA A 63 -2.62 27.77 6.61
N ALA A 64 -3.74 27.81 5.86
CA ALA A 64 -4.00 28.85 4.86
C ALA A 64 -4.21 30.24 5.46
N SER A 65 -4.72 30.33 6.69
CA SER A 65 -4.96 31.60 7.40
C SER A 65 -3.71 32.22 8.04
N VAL A 66 -2.56 31.55 7.99
CA VAL A 66 -1.32 32.09 8.55
C VAL A 66 -0.85 33.28 7.74
N GLU A 67 -0.74 34.45 8.37
CA GLU A 67 -0.39 35.71 7.71
C GLU A 67 1.08 35.74 7.26
N ASP A 68 2.00 35.27 8.12
CA ASP A 68 3.42 35.20 7.78
C ASP A 68 3.73 34.10 6.77
N ASP A 69 4.47 34.44 5.71
CA ASP A 69 4.76 33.54 4.61
C ASP A 69 5.64 32.34 5.02
N ALA A 70 6.59 32.54 5.92
CA ALA A 70 7.52 31.49 6.36
C ALA A 70 6.83 30.53 7.35
N GLU A 71 6.01 31.06 8.25
CA GLU A 71 5.17 30.28 9.14
C GLU A 71 4.12 29.50 8.36
N ARG A 72 3.48 30.11 7.34
CA ARG A 72 2.52 29.43 6.47
C ARG A 72 3.17 28.28 5.72
N LEU A 73 4.35 28.49 5.14
CA LEU A 73 5.10 27.43 4.46
C LEU A 73 5.46 26.29 5.41
N THR A 74 5.84 26.61 6.65
CA THR A 74 6.12 25.60 7.67
C THR A 74 4.87 24.79 8.01
N ALA A 75 3.73 25.46 8.23
CA ALA A 75 2.46 24.81 8.51
C ALA A 75 2.02 23.87 7.37
N VAL A 76 2.16 24.29 6.11
CA VAL A 76 1.87 23.46 4.94
C VAL A 76 2.80 22.24 4.87
N ARG A 77 4.11 22.41 5.12
CA ARG A 77 5.06 21.30 5.12
C ARG A 77 4.74 20.27 6.20
N THR A 78 4.37 20.73 7.39
CA THR A 78 3.94 19.84 8.48
C THR A 78 2.69 19.07 8.09
N LEU A 79 1.69 19.74 7.50
CA LEU A 79 0.47 19.08 7.04
C LEU A 79 0.77 17.98 6.01
N LEU A 80 1.58 18.28 4.99
CA LEU A 80 1.99 17.33 3.96
C LEU A 80 2.78 16.14 4.52
N ALA A 81 3.65 16.38 5.52
CA ALA A 81 4.40 15.31 6.17
C ALA A 81 3.46 14.35 6.91
N GLU A 82 2.44 14.87 7.58
CA GLU A 82 1.44 14.04 8.26
C GLU A 82 0.53 13.28 7.29
N GLU A 83 0.09 13.92 6.21
CA GLU A 83 -0.66 13.25 5.15
C GLU A 83 0.14 12.11 4.52
N THR A 84 1.43 12.33 4.26
CA THR A 84 2.33 11.30 3.73
C THR A 84 2.46 10.13 4.70
N ARG A 85 2.63 10.42 6.00
CA ARG A 85 2.71 9.39 7.04
C ARG A 85 1.43 8.58 7.13
N VAL A 86 0.26 9.22 7.09
CA VAL A 86 -1.04 8.55 7.11
C VAL A 86 -1.24 7.71 5.85
N GLY A 87 -0.97 8.26 4.67
CA GLY A 87 -1.06 7.55 3.39
C GLY A 87 -0.19 6.29 3.37
N MET A 88 1.04 6.38 3.89
CA MET A 88 1.93 5.24 4.04
C MET A 88 1.35 4.17 4.97
N LEU A 89 0.86 4.55 6.16
CA LEU A 89 0.28 3.58 7.11
C LEU A 89 -0.93 2.86 6.53
N VAL A 90 -1.83 3.59 5.86
CA VAL A 90 -3.02 2.99 5.24
C VAL A 90 -2.63 2.13 4.05
N GLY A 91 -1.70 2.58 3.20
CA GLY A 91 -1.19 1.80 2.07
C GLY A 91 -0.58 0.46 2.51
N VAL A 92 0.23 0.46 3.57
CA VAL A 92 0.82 -0.76 4.14
C VAL A 92 -0.27 -1.68 4.70
N ALA A 93 -1.24 -1.14 5.43
CA ALA A 93 -2.35 -1.94 5.97
C ALA A 93 -3.19 -2.60 4.87
N VAL A 94 -3.55 -1.85 3.81
CA VAL A 94 -4.25 -2.40 2.65
C VAL A 94 -3.42 -3.48 1.96
N GLY A 95 -2.12 -3.25 1.79
CA GLY A 95 -1.19 -4.24 1.21
C GLY A 95 -1.12 -5.54 2.02
N TRP A 96 -1.08 -5.44 3.35
CA TRP A 96 -1.10 -6.62 4.23
C TRP A 96 -2.41 -7.39 4.16
N GLU A 97 -3.55 -6.70 4.20
CA GLU A 97 -4.85 -7.37 4.10
C GLU A 97 -5.04 -8.04 2.73
N LEU A 98 -4.57 -7.40 1.65
CA LEU A 98 -4.60 -8.00 0.32
C LEU A 98 -3.73 -9.26 0.24
N ALA A 99 -2.51 -9.22 0.78
CA ALA A 99 -1.64 -10.40 0.82
C ALA A 99 -2.26 -11.53 1.66
N ARG A 100 -2.95 -11.19 2.75
CA ARG A 100 -3.66 -12.16 3.60
C ARG A 100 -4.83 -12.81 2.87
N GLU A 101 -5.59 -12.04 2.10
CA GLU A 101 -6.74 -12.53 1.32
C GLU A 101 -6.30 -13.40 0.13
N LEU A 102 -5.21 -13.05 -0.55
CA LEU A 102 -4.68 -13.83 -1.67
C LEU A 102 -4.05 -15.16 -1.23
N GLY A 103 -3.57 -15.25 0.01
CA GLY A 103 -2.88 -16.43 0.51
C GLY A 103 -1.54 -16.68 -0.19
N PRO A 104 -0.85 -17.79 0.12
CA PRO A 104 0.30 -18.21 -0.67
C PRO A 104 -0.17 -18.54 -2.10
N PRO A 105 0.62 -18.22 -3.14
CA PRO A 105 0.30 -18.64 -4.49
C PRO A 105 0.12 -20.16 -4.50
N GLU A 106 -1.04 -20.63 -4.97
CA GLU A 106 -1.30 -22.06 -5.15
C GLU A 106 -0.19 -22.63 -6.05
N GLU A 107 0.51 -23.67 -5.61
CA GLU A 107 1.59 -24.34 -6.37
C GLU A 107 1.09 -25.05 -7.67
N GLY A 108 -0.11 -24.71 -8.17
CA GLY A 108 -0.86 -25.48 -9.16
C GLY A 108 -1.17 -24.80 -10.50
N ASP A 109 -0.75 -23.56 -10.76
CA ASP A 109 -1.03 -22.87 -12.04
C ASP A 109 0.18 -22.83 -12.99
N GLY A 110 1.03 -23.86 -12.92
CA GLY A 110 1.92 -24.21 -14.03
C GLY A 110 1.12 -24.87 -15.16
N PRO A 111 1.45 -24.63 -16.44
CA PRO A 111 0.75 -25.28 -17.55
C PRO A 111 0.76 -26.79 -17.34
N ARG A 112 -0.42 -27.42 -17.41
CA ARG A 112 -0.55 -28.88 -17.37
C ARG A 112 0.07 -29.47 -18.63
N GLU A 113 1.38 -29.65 -18.63
CA GLU A 113 2.07 -30.49 -19.61
C GLU A 113 1.65 -31.95 -19.35
N GLY A 114 0.72 -32.47 -20.14
CA GLY A 114 0.42 -33.91 -20.04
C GLY A 114 -0.90 -34.45 -20.57
N GLU A 115 -1.68 -33.73 -21.39
CA GLU A 115 -2.61 -34.44 -22.29
C GLU A 115 -1.82 -34.94 -23.51
N SER A 116 -0.97 -35.94 -23.27
CA SER A 116 -0.41 -36.74 -24.34
C SER A 116 -1.50 -37.68 -24.84
N THR A 117 -2.09 -37.30 -25.96
CA THR A 117 -2.92 -38.13 -26.83
C THR A 117 -2.19 -39.44 -27.13
N GLY A 118 -2.44 -40.47 -26.32
CA GLY A 118 -1.95 -41.83 -26.51
C GLY A 118 -2.98 -42.72 -27.17
N GLY A 119 -3.54 -42.29 -28.30
CA GLY A 119 -4.32 -43.16 -29.18
C GLY A 119 -3.36 -43.88 -30.14
N ALA A 120 -2.97 -45.10 -29.80
CA ALA A 120 -2.49 -46.12 -30.76
C ALA A 120 -2.22 -47.46 -30.07
N GLN A 121 -3.23 -48.33 -30.02
CA GLN A 121 -3.27 -49.66 -30.65
C GLN A 121 -4.38 -50.53 -30.06
#